data_AF-A0A9D4GR54-F1
#
_entry.id   AF-A0A9D4GR54-F1
#
_cell.length_a   1.000
_cell.length_b   1.000
_cell.length_c   1.000
_cell.angle_alpha   90.00
_cell.angle_beta   90.00
_cell.angle_gamma   90.00
#
_symmetry.space_group_name_H-M   'P 1'
#
loop_
_entity.id
_entity.type
_entity.pdbx_description
1 polymer ?
#
loop_
_entity_poly.entity_id
_entity_poly.type
_entity_poly.pdbx_seq_one_letter_code
_entity_poly.pdbx_strand_id
1 'polypeptide(L)'
;MESILPENPKKYGDSLLLECNISNTILHEIANENIFLSDVLSTWSDVTHNLETKTSSKTILWNNKDITSNNKTFFYKDWFERSIKYVDQLYNYIIKDFYSFDDI
;
A
#
# COMPACT_ATOMS: atom_id res chain seq x y z
N MET A 1 36.06 -0.20 5.43
CA MET A 1 35.09 0.61 4.66
C MET A 1 33.93 -0.32 4.36
N GLU A 2 33.07 -0.53 5.35
CA GLU A 2 31.90 -1.40 5.20
C GLU A 2 30.79 -0.58 4.56
N SER A 3 30.34 -1.01 3.38
CA SER A 3 29.12 -0.47 2.77
C SER A 3 27.93 -1.01 3.55
N ILE A 4 27.35 -0.16 4.41
CA ILE A 4 26.03 -0.41 4.99
C ILE A 4 25.03 -0.19 3.85
N LEU A 5 24.67 -1.26 3.16
CA LEU A 5 23.48 -1.26 2.31
C LEU A 5 22.28 -1.08 3.26
N PRO A 6 21.35 -0.14 3.01
CA PRO A 6 20.16 -0.04 3.83
C PRO A 6 19.40 -1.37 3.69
N GLU A 7 19.09 -1.99 4.83
CA GLU A 7 18.28 -3.19 4.91
C GLU A 7 17.01 -2.99 4.09
N ASN A 8 16.83 -3.84 3.07
CA ASN A 8 15.65 -3.86 2.22
C ASN A 8 14.38 -3.68 3.07
N PRO A 9 13.47 -2.75 2.76
CA PRO A 9 12.14 -2.70 3.35
C PRO A 9 11.24 -3.84 2.80
N LYS A 10 11.81 -5.04 2.61
CA LYS A 10 11.10 -6.26 2.20
C LYS A 10 10.80 -7.08 3.45
N LYS A 11 9.67 -6.80 4.11
CA LYS A 11 9.00 -7.78 4.98
C LYS A 11 7.58 -7.44 5.43
N TYR A 12 7.04 -6.29 5.06
CA TYR A 12 5.69 -5.91 5.46
C TYR A 12 4.86 -5.50 4.23
N GLY A 13 3.86 -6.31 3.89
CA GLY A 13 2.83 -5.93 2.91
C GLY A 13 3.00 -6.41 1.47
N ASP A 14 3.93 -7.32 1.16
CA ASP A 14 4.12 -7.83 -0.21
C ASP A 14 2.84 -8.47 -0.78
N SER A 15 2.08 -9.20 0.04
CA SER A 15 0.78 -9.75 -0.36
C SER A 15 -0.28 -8.68 -0.61
N LEU A 16 -0.15 -7.51 0.04
CA LEU A 16 -1.06 -6.39 -0.15
C LEU A 16 -0.89 -5.76 -1.52
N LEU A 17 0.30 -5.86 -2.13
CA LEU A 17 0.53 -5.36 -3.49
C LEU A 17 -0.46 -5.98 -4.50
N LEU A 18 -0.85 -7.24 -4.27
CA LEU A 18 -1.83 -7.97 -5.08
C LEU A 18 -3.28 -7.66 -4.70
N GLU A 19 -3.54 -6.68 -3.85
CA GLU A 19 -4.90 -6.32 -3.47
C GLU A 19 -5.20 -4.82 -3.66
N CYS A 20 -4.15 -4.01 -3.80
CA CYS A 20 -4.19 -2.56 -3.97
C CYS A 20 -4.27 -2.13 -5.45
N ASN A 21 -4.64 -0.86 -5.67
CA ASN A 21 -4.65 -0.20 -6.99
C ASN A 21 -3.42 0.70 -7.16
N ILE A 22 -2.23 0.10 -7.14
CA ILE A 22 -0.94 0.80 -7.16
C ILE A 22 -0.82 1.68 -8.43
N SER A 23 -0.24 2.88 -8.30
CA SER A 23 0.05 3.73 -9.45
C SER A 23 1.24 3.18 -10.25
N ASN A 24 1.25 3.39 -11.57
CA ASN A 24 2.35 2.93 -12.43
C ASN A 24 3.70 3.54 -12.01
N THR A 25 3.72 4.76 -11.49
CA THR A 25 4.93 5.40 -10.96
C THR A 25 5.52 4.61 -9.78
N ILE A 26 4.69 4.22 -8.81
CA ILE A 26 5.13 3.44 -7.65
C ILE A 26 5.50 2.00 -8.07
N LEU A 27 4.78 1.42 -9.04
CA LEU A 27 5.12 0.12 -9.62
C LEU A 27 6.54 0.10 -10.20
N HIS A 28 6.90 1.14 -10.95
CA HIS A 28 8.26 1.28 -11.49
C HIS A 28 9.31 1.43 -10.40
N GLU A 29 9.00 2.15 -9.30
CA GLU A 29 9.92 2.26 -8.15
C GLU A 29 10.12 0.92 -7.42
N ILE A 30 9.04 0.16 -7.19
CA ILE A 30 9.10 -1.15 -6.50
C ILE A 30 9.82 -2.20 -7.36
N ALA A 31 9.56 -2.19 -8.67
CA ALA A 31 10.05 -3.19 -9.60
C ALA A 31 11.31 -2.75 -10.37
N ASN A 32 11.97 -1.67 -9.95
CA ASN A 32 13.01 -0.96 -10.73
C ASN A 32 14.23 -1.82 -11.12
N GLU A 33 14.35 -3.03 -10.56
CA GLU A 33 15.42 -4.00 -10.87
C GLU A 33 14.90 -5.41 -11.21
N ASN A 34 13.58 -5.61 -11.28
CA ASN A 34 12.98 -6.92 -11.53
C ASN A 34 11.87 -6.85 -12.58
N ILE A 35 12.24 -7.14 -13.81
CA ILE A 35 11.37 -7.12 -15.00
C ILE A 35 10.17 -8.07 -14.81
N PHE A 36 10.40 -9.28 -14.30
CA PHE A 36 9.31 -10.24 -14.07
C PHE A 36 8.28 -9.70 -13.07
N LEU A 37 8.75 -9.10 -11.97
CA LEU A 37 7.87 -8.49 -10.98
C LEU A 37 7.11 -7.29 -11.58
N SER A 38 7.77 -6.49 -12.41
CA SER A 38 7.15 -5.36 -13.13
C SER A 38 6.01 -5.83 -14.04
N ASP A 39 6.23 -6.92 -14.79
CA ASP A 39 5.23 -7.46 -15.72
C ASP A 39 4.03 -8.04 -14.98
N VAL A 40 4.27 -8.79 -13.90
CA VAL A 40 3.21 -9.35 -13.04
C VAL A 40 2.35 -8.26 -12.42
N LEU A 41 2.99 -7.25 -11.83
CA LEU A 41 2.27 -6.18 -11.15
C LEU A 41 1.54 -5.24 -12.12
N SER A 42 2.13 -4.95 -13.29
CA SER A 42 1.46 -4.18 -14.35
C SER A 42 0.22 -4.91 -14.86
N THR A 43 0.34 -6.20 -15.17
CA THR A 43 -0.79 -7.03 -15.61
C THR A 43 -1.90 -7.07 -14.56
N TRP A 44 -1.54 -7.22 -13.28
CA TRP A 44 -2.49 -7.18 -12.17
C TRP A 44 -3.22 -5.83 -12.07
N SER A 45 -2.49 -4.72 -12.19
CA SER A 45 -3.05 -3.36 -12.18
C SER A 45 -4.10 -3.19 -13.29
N ASP A 46 -3.78 -3.63 -14.51
CA ASP A 46 -4.69 -3.56 -15.65
C ASP A 46 -5.95 -4.41 -15.44
N VAL A 47 -5.81 -5.65 -14.94
CA VAL A 47 -6.95 -6.53 -14.66
C VAL A 47 -7.86 -5.92 -13.59
N THR A 48 -7.29 -5.37 -12.52
CA THR A 48 -8.07 -4.80 -11.41
C THR A 48 -8.72 -3.47 -11.73
N HIS A 49 -8.09 -2.64 -12.57
CA HIS A 49 -8.69 -1.40 -13.07
C HIS A 49 -9.99 -1.67 -13.85
N ASN A 50 -10.06 -2.79 -14.57
CA ASN A 50 -11.24 -3.15 -15.36
C ASN A 50 -12.37 -3.78 -14.53
N LEU A 51 -12.15 -4.06 -13.26
CA LEU A 51 -13.08 -4.77 -12.36
C LEU A 51 -13.92 -3.83 -11.46
N GLU A 52 -14.05 -2.53 -11.80
CA GLU A 52 -14.73 -1.47 -11.03
C GLU A 52 -16.07 -1.89 -10.37
N THR A 53 -15.95 -2.56 -9.22
CA THR A 53 -17.06 -2.96 -8.35
C THR A 53 -16.63 -3.04 -6.88
N LYS A 54 -15.44 -2.51 -6.54
CA LYS A 54 -15.01 -2.47 -5.13
C LYS A 54 -15.81 -1.37 -4.42
N THR A 55 -16.68 -1.80 -3.51
CA THR A 55 -17.30 -0.90 -2.53
C THR A 55 -16.22 -0.16 -1.76
N SER A 56 -16.37 1.16 -1.62
CA SER A 56 -15.38 2.06 -1.04
C SER A 56 -14.92 1.68 0.38
N SER A 57 -15.70 0.85 1.10
CA SER A 57 -15.37 0.33 2.42
C SER A 57 -14.17 -0.61 2.44
N LYS A 58 -13.98 -1.44 1.39
CA LYS A 58 -12.85 -2.38 1.30
C LYS A 58 -11.68 -1.83 0.49
N THR A 59 -11.57 -0.52 0.39
CA THR A 59 -10.43 0.14 -0.22
C THR A 59 -9.22 -0.04 0.67
N ILE A 60 -8.14 -0.63 0.15
CA ILE A 60 -6.90 -0.79 0.90
C ILE A 60 -6.21 0.55 1.04
N LEU A 61 -5.68 0.83 2.22
CA LEU A 61 -4.98 2.07 2.57
C LEU A 61 -3.57 2.12 1.95
N TRP A 62 -2.87 1.00 2.01
CA TRP A 62 -1.48 0.86 1.63
C TRP A 62 -1.31 0.87 0.11
N ASN A 63 -0.29 1.53 -0.42
CA ASN A 63 0.07 1.49 -1.84
C ASN A 63 -1.13 1.76 -2.78
N ASN A 64 -2.06 2.61 -2.36
CA ASN A 64 -3.27 2.95 -3.10
C ASN A 64 -3.06 4.26 -3.84
N LYS A 65 -3.28 4.28 -5.16
CA LYS A 65 -3.05 5.49 -5.98
C LYS A 65 -3.99 6.64 -5.64
N ASP A 66 -5.16 6.35 -5.09
CA ASP A 66 -6.19 7.33 -4.75
C ASP A 66 -6.00 7.90 -3.33
N ILE A 67 -5.20 7.22 -2.49
CA ILE A 67 -4.90 7.61 -1.11
C ILE A 67 -3.42 7.94 -1.02
N THR A 68 -3.07 9.17 -1.41
CA THR A 68 -1.71 9.68 -1.36
C THR A 68 -1.63 10.95 -0.52
N SER A 69 -0.49 11.16 0.13
CA SER A 69 -0.13 12.43 0.75
C SER A 69 1.14 12.94 0.07
N ASN A 70 1.16 14.19 -0.38
CA ASN A 70 2.28 14.74 -1.16
C ASN A 70 2.71 13.86 -2.35
N ASN A 71 1.74 13.26 -3.06
CA ASN A 71 1.94 12.31 -4.16
C ASN A 71 2.74 11.04 -3.81
N LYS A 72 2.83 10.69 -2.53
CA LYS A 72 3.47 9.45 -2.06
C LYS A 72 2.49 8.62 -1.25
N THR A 73 2.54 7.31 -1.44
CA THR A 73 1.87 6.35 -0.57
C THR A 73 2.73 6.11 0.66
N PHE A 74 2.13 6.08 1.83
CA PHE A 74 2.83 5.85 3.09
C PHE A 74 2.53 4.45 3.62
N PHE A 75 3.57 3.75 4.07
CA PHE A 75 3.43 2.57 4.90
C PHE A 75 3.55 3.00 6.37
N TYR A 76 2.44 2.95 7.11
CA TYR A 76 2.42 3.23 8.54
C TYR A 76 2.53 1.91 9.29
N LYS A 77 3.73 1.65 9.83
CA LYS A 77 4.06 0.41 10.52
C LYS A 77 3.08 0.11 11.67
N ASP A 78 2.73 1.11 12.46
CA ASP A 78 1.85 0.95 13.63
C ASP A 78 0.45 0.50 13.24
N TRP A 79 -0.07 0.98 12.13
CA TRP A 79 -1.37 0.55 11.60
C TRP A 79 -1.30 -0.87 11.05
N PHE A 80 -0.20 -1.22 10.38
CA PHE A 80 0.03 -2.59 9.92
C PHE A 80 0.10 -3.58 11.10
N GLU A 81 0.81 -3.24 12.17
CA GLU A 81 0.90 -4.07 13.38
C GLU A 81 -0.46 -4.21 14.09
N ARG A 82 -1.35 -3.22 13.95
CA ARG A 82 -2.75 -3.26 14.43
C ARG A 82 -3.70 -3.96 13.46
N SER A 83 -3.20 -4.57 12.38
CA SER A 83 -4.00 -5.23 11.34
C SER A 83 -5.02 -4.29 10.65
N ILE A 84 -4.71 -2.99 10.59
CA ILE A 84 -5.49 -1.99 9.86
C ILE A 84 -5.04 -2.03 8.40
N LYS A 85 -5.97 -2.36 7.51
CA LYS A 85 -5.72 -2.57 6.08
C LYS A 85 -6.66 -1.75 5.20
N TYR A 86 -7.91 -1.61 5.61
CA TYR A 86 -8.96 -0.98 4.82
C TYR A 86 -9.37 0.37 5.42
N VAL A 87 -9.90 1.25 4.57
CA VAL A 87 -10.38 2.60 4.97
C VAL A 87 -11.43 2.52 6.08
N ASP A 88 -12.34 1.55 6.03
CA ASP A 88 -13.39 1.38 7.05
C ASP A 88 -12.85 0.99 8.44
N GLN A 89 -11.61 0.49 8.52
CA GLN A 89 -10.94 0.13 9.77
C GLN A 89 -10.24 1.32 10.44
N LEU A 90 -10.16 2.49 9.79
CA LEU A 90 -9.58 3.69 10.38
C LEU A 90 -10.42 4.22 11.55
N TYR A 91 -11.71 3.92 11.58
CA TYR A 91 -12.58 4.33 12.68
C TYR A 91 -12.56 3.28 13.79
N ASN A 92 -12.13 3.68 14.98
CA ASN A 92 -12.16 2.84 16.16
C ASN A 92 -13.48 3.08 16.92
N TYR A 93 -14.39 2.12 16.82
CA TYR A 93 -15.71 2.17 17.48
C TYR A 93 -15.66 2.16 19.01
N ILE A 94 -14.56 1.69 19.62
CA ILE A 94 -14.42 1.63 21.08
C ILE A 94 -14.14 3.02 21.63
N ILE A 95 -13.17 3.72 21.06
CA ILE A 95 -12.80 5.09 21.45
C ILE A 95 -13.66 6.16 20.76
N LYS A 96 -14.47 5.76 19.78
CA LYS A 96 -15.32 6.62 18.93
C LYS A 96 -14.52 7.69 18.18
N ASP A 97 -13.32 7.34 17.75
CA ASP A 97 -12.38 8.25 17.10
C ASP A 97 -11.65 7.58 15.93
N PHE A 98 -11.06 8.37 15.06
CA PHE A 98 -10.24 7.89 13.95
C PHE A 98 -8.78 7.72 14.38
N TYR A 99 -8.09 6.73 13.82
CA TYR A 99 -6.64 6.70 13.87
C TYR A 99 -6.09 7.90 13.07
N SER A 100 -5.37 8.78 13.76
CA SER A 100 -4.75 9.94 13.10
C SER A 100 -3.46 9.54 12.39
N PHE A 101 -3.11 10.31 11.35
CA PHE A 101 -1.82 10.21 10.67
C PHE A 101 -0.68 10.87 11.46
N ASP A 102 -1.02 11.62 12.52
CA ASP A 102 -0.09 12.46 13.29
C ASP A 102 0.39 11.79 14.60
N ASP A 103 -0.20 10.66 15.00
CA ASP A 103 0.19 9.88 16.20
C ASP A 103 1.37 8.93 15.93
N ILE A 104 2.25 9.25 14.98
CA ILE A 104 3.40 8.42 14.54
C ILE A 104 4.70 9.23 14.60
#